data_AF-Q1AMN4-F1
#
_entry.id   AF-Q1AMN4-F1
#
_cell.length_a   1.000
_cell.length_b   1.000
_cell.length_c   1.000
_cell.angle_alpha   90.00
_cell.angle_beta   90.00
_cell.angle_gamma   90.00
#
_symmetry.space_group_name_H-M   'P 1'
#
loop_
_entity.id
_entity.type
_entity.pdbx_description
1 polymer ?
#
loop_
_entity_poly.entity_id
_entity_poly.type
_entity_poly.pdbx_seq_one_letter_code
_entity_poly.pdbx_strand_id
1 'polypeptide(L)'
;GMRICRADSGNAKAFTCSYHGWAYDTAGNLVNVPFEQEAFSSCLDKKEWSPLKARVETYKGLIFANWDKDAPDLITYLGDSRFYMDTMLDRTEAGTEAIPGVQKWVIPCSWKFAA
;
A
#
# COMPACT_ATOMS: atom_id res chain seq x y z
N GLY A 1 16.09 7.11 -4.65
CA GLY A 1 14.69 6.74 -4.42
C GLY A 1 13.79 7.15 -5.58
N MET A 2 14.04 6.63 -6.78
CA MET A 2 13.12 6.80 -7.92
C MET A 2 11.78 6.10 -7.62
N ARG A 3 10.67 6.64 -8.11
CA ARG A 3 9.35 6.01 -7.98
C ARG A 3 9.34 4.64 -8.69
N ILE A 4 9.03 3.58 -7.95
CA ILE A 4 9.06 2.19 -8.44
C ILE A 4 7.91 1.91 -9.43
N CYS A 5 6.67 2.26 -9.07
CA CYS A 5 5.50 2.17 -9.95
C CYS A 5 5.01 3.56 -10.32
N ARG A 6 4.91 3.86 -11.62
CA ARG A 6 4.56 5.20 -12.16
C ARG A 6 3.14 5.28 -12.75
N ALA A 7 2.44 4.15 -12.82
CA ALA A 7 1.06 4.08 -13.30
C ALA A 7 0.09 4.11 -12.13
N ASP A 8 -1.12 4.63 -12.35
CA ASP A 8 -2.16 4.73 -11.32
C ASP A 8 -2.79 3.37 -10.97
N SER A 9 -2.95 2.48 -11.95
CA SER A 9 -3.50 1.13 -11.79
C SER A 9 -3.08 0.22 -12.94
N GLY A 10 -3.02 -1.09 -12.70
CA GLY A 10 -2.72 -2.08 -13.72
C GLY A 10 -2.48 -3.47 -13.11
N ASN A 11 -1.99 -4.40 -13.93
CA ASN A 11 -1.54 -5.72 -13.47
C ASN A 11 -0.06 -5.89 -13.81
N ALA A 12 0.74 -6.36 -12.85
CA ALA A 12 2.17 -6.56 -13.02
C ALA A 12 2.60 -7.85 -12.31
N LYS A 13 3.60 -8.54 -12.87
CA LYS A 13 4.23 -9.70 -12.24
C LYS A 13 5.44 -9.33 -11.38
N ALA A 14 6.01 -8.14 -11.63
CA ALA A 14 7.14 -7.56 -10.92
C ALA A 14 7.20 -6.06 -11.22
N PHE A 15 7.98 -5.32 -10.44
CA PHE A 15 8.25 -3.91 -10.68
C PHE A 15 9.76 -3.68 -10.80
N THR A 16 10.17 -2.92 -11.82
CA THR A 16 11.59 -2.60 -12.03
C THR A 16 11.80 -1.10 -11.93
N CYS A 17 12.66 -0.68 -11.01
CA CYS A 17 13.04 0.72 -10.86
C CYS A 17 13.70 1.21 -12.15
N SER A 18 13.10 2.22 -12.78
CA SER A 18 13.54 2.72 -14.10
C SER A 18 14.85 3.50 -14.08
N TYR A 19 15.50 3.66 -12.92
CA TYR A 19 16.79 4.35 -12.83
C TYR A 19 17.96 3.37 -12.97
N HIS A 20 18.07 2.40 -12.05
CA HIS A 20 19.21 1.47 -12.00
C HIS A 20 18.79 -0.01 -12.07
N GLY A 21 17.54 -0.30 -12.45
CA GLY A 21 17.09 -1.67 -12.72
C GLY A 21 16.91 -2.58 -11.51
N TRP A 22 16.90 -2.04 -10.28
CA TRP A 22 16.52 -2.82 -9.10
C TRP A 22 15.10 -3.35 -9.28
N ALA A 23 14.93 -4.67 -9.14
CA ALA A 23 13.68 -5.35 -9.40
C ALA A 23 13.06 -5.86 -8.11
N TYR A 24 11.74 -5.66 -8.01
CA TYR A 24 10.93 -5.97 -6.86
C TYR A 24 9.82 -6.93 -7.26
N ASP A 25 9.47 -7.85 -6.36
CA ASP A 25 8.25 -8.65 -6.53
C ASP A 25 6.99 -7.79 -6.28
N THR A 26 5.81 -8.39 -6.40
CA THR A 26 4.52 -7.71 -6.21
C THR A 26 4.24 -7.32 -4.76
N ALA A 27 4.96 -7.91 -3.78
CA ALA A 27 4.91 -7.54 -2.37
C ALA A 27 5.94 -6.47 -1.99
N GLY A 28 6.67 -5.94 -2.98
CA GLY A 28 7.69 -4.91 -2.81
C GLY A 28 9.00 -5.41 -2.22
N ASN A 29 9.26 -6.72 -2.18
CA ASN A 29 10.58 -7.23 -1.77
C ASN A 29 11.58 -6.96 -2.89
N LEU A 30 12.77 -6.45 -2.56
CA LEU A 30 13.88 -6.39 -3.49
C LEU A 30 14.36 -7.82 -3.77
N VAL A 31 14.22 -8.27 -5.02
CA VAL A 31 14.58 -9.64 -5.41
C VAL A 31 15.86 -9.70 -6.23
N ASN A 32 16.14 -8.64 -7.01
CA ASN A 32 17.30 -8.61 -7.90
C ASN A 32 17.90 -7.21 -8.03
N VAL A 33 19.22 -7.14 -8.08
CA VAL A 33 20.01 -5.94 -8.33
C VAL A 33 20.98 -6.20 -9.48
N PRO A 34 21.02 -5.35 -10.52
CA PRO A 34 22.03 -5.49 -11.58
C PRO A 34 23.45 -5.38 -11.03
N PHE A 35 24.36 -6.22 -11.53
CA PHE A 35 25.78 -6.27 -11.13
C PHE A 35 26.00 -6.48 -9.62
N GLU A 36 25.13 -7.27 -8.97
CA GLU A 36 25.17 -7.48 -7.52
C GLU A 36 26.51 -8.03 -7.01
N GLN A 37 27.13 -8.96 -7.73
CA GLN A 37 28.40 -9.55 -7.32
C GLN A 37 29.56 -8.56 -7.50
N GLU A 38 29.58 -7.85 -8.63
CA GLU A 38 30.68 -6.98 -9.02
C GLU A 38 30.66 -5.64 -8.26
N ALA A 39 29.48 -5.06 -8.07
CA ALA A 39 29.32 -3.74 -7.47
C ALA A 39 28.98 -3.76 -5.98
N PHE A 40 28.39 -4.86 -5.48
CA PHE A 40 27.95 -4.97 -4.08
C PHE A 40 28.61 -6.12 -3.32
N SER A 41 29.45 -6.93 -3.98
CA SER A 41 30.26 -8.00 -3.35
C SER A 41 29.47 -8.95 -2.45
N SER A 42 28.19 -9.19 -2.79
CA SER A 42 27.24 -9.98 -1.98
C SER A 42 27.00 -9.46 -0.55
N CYS A 43 27.37 -8.21 -0.25
CA CYS A 43 27.15 -7.56 1.04
C CYS A 43 25.76 -6.90 1.15
N LEU A 44 24.96 -6.92 0.08
CA LEU A 44 23.66 -6.27 0.05
C LEU A 44 22.58 -7.16 0.70
N ASP A 45 22.09 -6.76 1.88
CA ASP A 45 20.90 -7.36 2.45
C ASP A 45 19.63 -6.82 1.77
N LYS A 46 19.12 -7.56 0.80
CA LYS A 46 17.93 -7.14 0.06
C LYS A 46 16.68 -6.98 0.93
N LYS A 47 16.58 -7.64 2.08
CA LYS A 47 15.43 -7.48 2.98
C LYS A 47 15.43 -6.10 3.62
N GLU A 48 16.58 -5.67 4.12
CA GLU A 48 16.78 -4.35 4.74
C GLU A 48 16.66 -3.20 3.72
N TRP A 49 17.04 -3.44 2.47
CA TRP A 49 16.97 -2.44 1.39
C TRP A 49 15.66 -2.47 0.58
N SER A 50 14.68 -3.27 1.00
CA SER A 50 13.33 -3.20 0.45
C SER A 50 12.61 -1.93 0.92
N PRO A 51 11.69 -1.36 0.13
CA PRO A 51 10.89 -0.21 0.56
C PRO A 51 10.14 -0.51 1.87
N LEU A 52 9.97 0.54 2.68
CA LEU A 52 9.22 0.47 3.93
C LEU A 52 7.83 -0.13 3.69
N LYS A 53 7.40 -1.03 4.58
CA LYS A 53 6.09 -1.70 4.51
C LYS A 53 5.16 -1.17 5.60
N ALA A 54 3.90 -0.97 5.22
CA ALA A 54 2.82 -0.68 6.16
C ALA A 54 2.18 -1.99 6.62
N ARG A 55 1.64 -2.00 7.84
CA ARG A 55 0.62 -2.97 8.24
C ARG A 55 -0.63 -2.69 7.42
N VAL A 56 -1.27 -3.75 6.91
CA VAL A 56 -2.47 -3.65 6.09
C VAL A 56 -3.54 -4.55 6.70
N GLU A 57 -4.71 -3.97 6.96
CA GLU A 57 -5.85 -4.64 7.55
C GLU A 57 -7.11 -4.19 6.81
N THR A 58 -8.14 -5.04 6.77
CA THR A 58 -9.39 -4.75 6.07
C THR A 58 -10.58 -4.72 7.02
N TYR A 59 -11.56 -3.88 6.70
CA TYR A 59 -12.87 -3.89 7.36
C TYR A 59 -13.97 -3.85 6.30
N LYS A 60 -14.67 -4.98 6.14
CA LYS A 60 -15.84 -5.13 5.25
C LYS A 60 -15.63 -4.54 3.84
N GLY A 61 -14.49 -4.88 3.23
CA GLY A 61 -14.12 -4.45 1.88
C GLY A 61 -13.25 -3.20 1.81
N LEU A 62 -13.23 -2.36 2.85
CA LEU A 62 -12.31 -1.22 2.94
C LEU A 62 -10.92 -1.67 3.35
N ILE A 63 -9.88 -1.11 2.71
CA ILE A 63 -8.46 -1.43 2.98
C ILE A 63 -7.83 -0.25 3.71
N PHE A 64 -7.26 -0.50 4.89
CA PHE A 64 -6.53 0.48 5.69
C PHE A 64 -5.06 0.10 5.82
N ALA A 65 -4.20 1.10 6.03
CA ALA A 65 -2.78 0.89 6.23
C ALA A 65 -2.24 1.79 7.34
N ASN A 66 -1.30 1.28 8.14
CA ASN A 66 -0.61 2.02 9.19
C ASN A 66 0.89 1.64 9.23
N TRP A 67 1.76 2.64 9.35
CA TRP A 67 3.21 2.43 9.44
C TRP A 67 3.67 2.08 10.85
N ASP A 68 2.92 2.52 11.87
CA ASP A 68 3.27 2.30 13.27
C ASP A 68 3.02 0.84 13.67
N LYS A 69 4.09 0.19 14.10
CA LYS A 69 4.06 -1.22 14.53
C LYS A 69 3.37 -1.39 15.88
N ASP A 70 3.40 -0.35 16.71
CA ASP A 70 2.89 -0.38 18.09
C ASP A 70 1.46 0.17 18.18
N ALA A 71 0.90 0.66 17.07
CA ALA A 71 -0.49 1.06 17.00
C ALA A 71 -1.45 -0.12 17.27
N PRO A 72 -2.66 0.14 17.79
CA PRO A 72 -3.70 -0.88 17.90
C PRO A 72 -4.02 -1.52 16.54
N ASP A 73 -4.60 -2.71 16.55
CA ASP A 73 -5.20 -3.30 15.34
C ASP A 73 -6.39 -2.45 14.83
N LEU A 74 -6.79 -2.68 13.59
CA LEU A 74 -7.82 -1.89 12.94
C LEU A 74 -9.17 -1.96 13.67
N ILE A 75 -9.54 -3.14 14.17
CA ILE A 75 -10.82 -3.34 14.85
C ILE A 75 -10.87 -2.54 16.16
N THR A 76 -9.78 -2.55 16.90
CA THR A 76 -9.60 -1.78 18.13
C THR A 76 -9.58 -0.28 17.84
N TYR A 77 -8.87 0.15 16.78
CA TYR A 77 -8.85 1.55 16.35
C TYR A 77 -10.24 2.08 15.96
N LEU A 78 -11.01 1.29 15.19
CA LEU A 78 -12.34 1.69 14.76
C LEU A 78 -13.35 1.71 15.92
N GLY A 79 -13.16 0.82 16.91
CA GLY A 79 -13.98 0.79 18.12
C GLY A 79 -15.47 0.68 17.81
N ASP A 80 -16.27 1.55 18.43
CA ASP A 80 -17.73 1.58 18.25
C ASP A 80 -18.17 2.20 16.92
N SER A 81 -17.27 2.90 16.21
CA SER A 81 -17.59 3.46 14.88
C SER A 81 -18.00 2.37 13.88
N ARG A 82 -17.53 1.13 14.10
CA ARG A 82 -17.88 -0.05 13.32
C ARG A 82 -19.38 -0.27 13.19
N PHE A 83 -20.14 -0.05 14.27
CA PHE A 83 -21.60 -0.18 14.25
C PHE A 83 -22.24 0.70 13.17
N TYR A 84 -21.75 1.93 13.02
CA TYR A 84 -22.25 2.86 12.00
C TYR A 84 -21.74 2.50 10.60
N MET A 85 -20.49 2.03 10.49
CA MET A 85 -19.92 1.59 9.20
C MET A 85 -20.71 0.43 8.58
N ASP A 86 -21.17 -0.50 9.42
CA ASP A 86 -21.92 -1.68 8.99
C ASP A 86 -23.25 -1.33 8.29
N THR A 87 -23.82 -0.17 8.62
CA THR A 87 -25.06 0.32 7.98
C THR A 87 -24.90 0.48 6.46
N MET A 88 -23.69 0.76 6.00
CA MET A 88 -23.33 0.84 4.58
C MET A 88 -22.67 -0.44 4.07
N LEU A 89 -21.69 -0.95 4.82
CA LEU A 89 -20.75 -1.97 4.33
C LEU A 89 -21.24 -3.41 4.48
N ASP A 90 -22.26 -3.65 5.33
CA ASP A 90 -22.69 -5.01 5.70
C ASP A 90 -24.18 -5.25 5.44
N ARG A 91 -24.73 -4.58 4.42
CA ARG A 91 -26.17 -4.63 4.14
C ARG A 91 -26.62 -5.97 3.55
N THR A 92 -25.68 -6.76 3.03
CA THR A 92 -25.94 -8.05 2.38
C THR A 92 -24.74 -8.97 2.57
N GLU A 93 -24.95 -10.28 2.49
CA GLU A 93 -23.89 -11.29 2.56
C GLU A 93 -22.88 -11.21 1.41
N ALA A 94 -23.27 -10.61 0.27
CA ALA A 94 -22.37 -10.40 -0.86
C ALA A 94 -21.34 -9.28 -0.64
N GLY A 95 -21.51 -8.47 0.42
CA GLY A 95 -20.65 -7.31 0.69
C GLY A 95 -20.89 -6.15 -0.28
N THR A 96 -19.84 -5.36 -0.52
CA THR A 96 -19.87 -4.19 -1.39
C THR A 96 -18.75 -4.23 -2.43
N GLU A 97 -19.03 -3.70 -3.62
CA GLU A 97 -18.01 -3.41 -4.64
C GLU A 97 -17.91 -1.91 -4.91
N ALA A 98 -16.71 -1.45 -5.25
CA ALA A 98 -16.51 -0.11 -5.77
C ALA A 98 -16.71 -0.13 -7.29
N ILE A 99 -17.56 0.76 -7.81
CA ILE A 99 -17.67 0.97 -9.25
C ILE A 99 -16.31 1.45 -9.77
N PRO A 100 -15.78 0.89 -10.87
CA PRO A 100 -14.46 1.26 -11.37
C PRO A 100 -14.36 2.76 -11.69
N GLY A 101 -13.33 3.40 -11.11
CA GLY A 101 -13.01 4.81 -11.35
C GLY A 101 -12.85 5.59 -10.04
N VAL A 102 -11.84 6.46 -10.00
CA VAL A 102 -11.62 7.38 -8.87
C VAL A 102 -11.44 8.78 -9.44
N GLN A 103 -12.31 9.70 -9.04
CA GLN A 103 -12.18 11.11 -9.40
C GLN A 103 -11.14 11.79 -8.50
N LYS A 104 -10.19 12.52 -9.09
CA LYS A 104 -9.12 13.22 -8.38
C LYS A 104 -9.07 14.68 -8.82
N TRP A 105 -9.05 15.62 -7.87
CA TRP A 105 -8.88 17.05 -8.10
C TRP A 105 -8.20 17.73 -6.91
N VAL A 106 -7.78 18.98 -7.07
CA VAL A 106 -7.05 19.75 -6.04
C VAL A 106 -7.92 20.89 -5.53
N ILE A 107 -8.07 20.98 -4.21
CA ILE A 107 -8.65 22.13 -3.51
C ILE A 107 -7.55 22.73 -2.62
N PRO A 108 -7.21 24.03 -2.76
CA PRO A 108 -6.13 24.66 -1.98
C PRO A 108 -6.59 25.06 -0.58
N CYS A 109 -6.96 24.07 0.26
CA CYS A 109 -7.30 24.26 1.66
C CYS A 109 -6.71 23.16 2.56
N SER A 110 -6.78 23.33 3.87
CA SER A 110 -6.39 22.29 4.83
C SER A 110 -7.37 21.12 4.77
N TRP A 111 -6.85 19.89 4.70
CA TRP A 111 -7.65 18.65 4.73
C TRP A 111 -8.61 18.56 5.92
N LYS A 112 -8.25 19.17 7.07
CA LYS A 112 -9.08 19.23 8.28
C LYS A 112 -10.44 19.93 8.11
N PHE A 113 -10.65 20.71 7.04
CA PHE A 113 -11.96 21.30 6.77
C PHE A 113 -12.94 20.31 6.14
N ALA A 114 -12.44 19.27 5.47
CA ALA A 114 -13.26 18.27 4.80
C ALA A 114 -13.52 17.01 5.65
N ALA A 115 -12.63 16.72 6.60
CA ALA A 115 -12.77 15.63 7.58
C ALA A 115 -13.71 16.04 8.72
#